data_AF-A8IB22-F1
#
_entry.id   AF-A8IB22-F1
#
_cell.length_a   1.000
_cell.length_b   1.000
_cell.length_c   1.000
_cell.angle_alpha   90.00
_cell.angle_beta   90.00
_cell.angle_gamma   90.00
#
_symmetry.space_group_name_H-M   'P 1'
#
loop_
_entity.id
_entity.type
_entity.pdbx_description
1 polymer ?
#
loop_
_entity_poly.entity_id
_entity_poly.type
_entity_poly.pdbx_seq_one_letter_code
_entity_poly.pdbx_strand_id
1 'polypeptide(L)'
;MVWQPTSGQSAIDQDIRVGTQRGSMNQNPLLAHAPLGTVKPVLFNNPPPEKVFGYTPAKDPEGAREVMMVWKGHNASPGKDEVKPSPDFKTLNKMAVASGLSTAKDLPAFRKEHADVKLKTAHEVNAASPTRRSNLPTIPPSKQGNMFGMPSGYRTAEVVRSFGPEEPPVKYLVQGAYQDEWVRKNLEAEAAGSGRGRPYIPPAPTKAVLGHSYGASRYLQPPNNEEPWKMSKFKTVGPKVTQYSGGSVRASRTAPADGDEYAAAEAPAE
;
A
#
# COMPACT_ATOMS: atom_id res chain seq x y z
N MET A 1 -41.96 -37.60 -21.04
CA MET A 1 -41.37 -36.64 -22.00
C MET A 1 -40.08 -36.13 -21.36
N VAL A 2 -38.94 -36.69 -21.75
CA VAL A 2 -37.64 -36.44 -21.11
C VAL A 2 -36.87 -35.47 -22.01
N TRP A 3 -36.57 -34.30 -21.49
CA TRP A 3 -35.86 -33.25 -22.23
C TRP A 3 -34.35 -33.52 -22.13
N GLN A 4 -33.71 -33.82 -23.26
CA GLN A 4 -32.24 -33.87 -23.37
C GLN A 4 -31.77 -32.61 -24.09
N PRO A 5 -30.91 -31.76 -23.48
CA PRO A 5 -30.30 -30.65 -24.18
C PRO A 5 -29.26 -31.18 -25.17
N THR A 6 -29.47 -30.88 -26.45
CA THR A 6 -28.52 -31.10 -27.53
C THR A 6 -27.22 -30.34 -27.27
N SER A 7 -26.16 -31.10 -27.06
CA SER A 7 -24.77 -30.66 -27.09
C SER A 7 -24.42 -30.16 -28.49
N GLY A 8 -24.39 -28.84 -28.70
CA GLY A 8 -24.04 -28.30 -30.03
C GLY A 8 -23.93 -26.78 -30.18
N GLN A 9 -23.84 -25.99 -29.11
CA GLN A 9 -23.78 -24.52 -29.21
C GLN A 9 -22.53 -23.96 -28.56
N SER A 10 -21.44 -23.84 -29.33
CA SER A 10 -20.28 -23.04 -28.93
C SER A 10 -19.79 -22.07 -30.02
N ALA A 11 -20.43 -22.03 -31.19
CA ALA A 11 -20.01 -21.16 -32.31
C ALA A 11 -20.95 -19.97 -32.59
N ILE A 12 -22.20 -20.01 -32.14
CA ILE A 12 -23.24 -19.07 -32.62
C ILE A 12 -23.26 -17.74 -31.85
N ASP A 13 -22.68 -17.70 -30.64
CA ASP A 13 -22.79 -16.53 -29.75
C ASP A 13 -21.76 -15.41 -30.03
N GLN A 14 -20.81 -15.62 -30.97
CA GLN A 14 -19.85 -14.58 -31.36
C GLN A 14 -20.38 -13.63 -32.44
N ASP A 15 -21.47 -14.01 -33.14
CA ASP A 15 -21.98 -13.27 -34.30
C ASP A 15 -23.02 -12.18 -33.98
N ILE A 16 -23.44 -12.04 -32.71
CA ILE A 16 -24.42 -10.99 -32.30
C ILE A 16 -23.71 -9.65 -31.97
N ARG A 17 -22.43 -9.50 -32.33
CA ARG A 17 -21.71 -8.22 -32.14
C ARG A 17 -21.95 -7.26 -33.30
N VAL A 18 -22.82 -6.26 -33.07
CA VAL A 18 -23.00 -5.13 -33.98
C VAL A 18 -21.78 -4.19 -33.88
N GLY A 19 -20.96 -4.10 -34.93
CA GLY A 19 -19.84 -3.15 -35.04
C GLY A 19 -18.56 -3.73 -35.67
N THR A 20 -17.62 -2.85 -36.07
CA THR A 20 -16.34 -3.26 -36.68
C THR A 20 -15.35 -3.76 -35.62
N GLN A 21 -14.96 -5.05 -35.67
CA GLN A 21 -13.93 -5.60 -34.78
C GLN A 21 -12.53 -5.10 -35.19
N ARG A 22 -11.89 -4.29 -34.34
CA ARG A 22 -10.49 -3.87 -34.54
C ARG A 22 -9.55 -4.91 -33.93
N GLY A 23 -8.43 -5.21 -34.59
CA GLY A 23 -7.42 -6.14 -34.04
C GLY A 23 -6.90 -5.75 -32.65
N SER A 24 -6.92 -4.45 -32.32
CA SER A 24 -6.57 -3.93 -30.99
C SER A 24 -7.54 -4.35 -29.87
N MET A 25 -8.77 -4.77 -30.20
CA MET A 25 -9.74 -5.23 -29.20
C MET A 25 -9.30 -6.54 -28.53
N ASN A 26 -8.55 -7.38 -29.25
CA ASN A 26 -8.03 -8.64 -28.72
C ASN A 26 -6.79 -8.45 -27.85
N GLN A 27 -6.14 -7.28 -27.89
CA GLN A 27 -4.96 -6.96 -27.07
C GLN A 27 -5.32 -6.11 -25.85
N ASN A 28 -6.43 -5.36 -25.90
CA ASN A 28 -6.82 -4.48 -24.81
C ASN A 28 -7.55 -5.25 -23.70
N PRO A 29 -6.98 -5.33 -22.48
CA PRO A 29 -7.59 -6.07 -21.38
C PRO A 29 -8.94 -5.51 -20.96
N LEU A 30 -9.26 -4.25 -21.29
CA LEU A 30 -10.56 -3.66 -20.96
C LEU A 30 -11.67 -4.07 -21.94
N LEU A 31 -11.32 -4.52 -23.14
CA LEU A 31 -12.28 -4.83 -24.21
C LEU A 31 -12.49 -6.34 -24.42
N ALA A 32 -11.55 -7.17 -23.95
CA ALA A 32 -11.70 -8.62 -23.99
C ALA A 32 -12.64 -9.10 -22.89
N HIS A 33 -13.76 -9.70 -23.29
CA HIS A 33 -14.69 -10.36 -22.39
C HIS A 33 -14.33 -11.84 -22.29
N ALA A 34 -14.41 -12.39 -21.07
CA ALA A 34 -14.26 -13.82 -20.86
C ALA A 34 -15.56 -14.52 -21.31
N PRO A 35 -15.46 -15.66 -22.04
CA PRO A 35 -16.61 -16.55 -22.19
C PRO A 35 -17.14 -16.97 -20.81
N LEU A 36 -18.46 -17.12 -20.68
CA LEU A 36 -19.07 -17.59 -19.44
C LEU A 36 -18.45 -18.93 -19.01
N GLY A 37 -18.07 -19.03 -17.74
CA GLY A 37 -17.43 -20.23 -17.17
C GLY A 37 -15.93 -20.36 -17.42
N THR A 38 -15.30 -19.41 -18.11
CA THR A 38 -13.84 -19.43 -18.37
C THR A 38 -13.14 -18.25 -17.70
N VAL A 39 -11.84 -18.43 -17.39
CA VAL A 39 -11.01 -17.33 -16.90
C VAL A 39 -10.73 -16.35 -18.04
N LYS A 40 -10.69 -15.06 -17.72
CA LYS A 40 -10.35 -14.02 -18.68
C LYS A 40 -9.01 -14.35 -19.38
N PRO A 41 -8.95 -14.29 -20.72
CA PRO A 41 -7.74 -14.60 -21.44
C PRO A 41 -6.61 -13.65 -21.02
N VAL A 42 -5.41 -14.20 -20.87
CA VAL A 42 -4.19 -13.45 -20.61
C VAL A 42 -3.79 -12.72 -21.89
N LEU A 43 -3.94 -11.39 -21.91
CA LEU A 43 -3.62 -10.57 -23.08
C LEU A 43 -2.21 -9.99 -23.07
N PHE A 44 -1.47 -10.18 -21.98
CA PHE A 44 -0.05 -9.83 -21.93
C PHE A 44 0.77 -10.98 -22.52
N ASN A 45 1.98 -10.65 -22.97
CA ASN A 45 2.93 -11.64 -23.49
C ASN A 45 3.32 -12.59 -22.35
N ASN A 46 2.61 -13.72 -22.25
CA ASN A 46 2.85 -14.71 -21.22
C ASN A 46 4.18 -15.41 -21.56
N PRO A 47 5.08 -15.65 -20.60
CA PRO A 47 6.26 -16.45 -20.86
C PRO A 47 5.86 -17.85 -21.39
N PRO A 48 6.79 -18.56 -22.07
CA PRO A 48 6.54 -19.90 -22.59
C PRO A 48 5.94 -20.82 -21.52
N PRO A 49 5.11 -21.81 -21.89
CA PRO A 49 4.43 -22.71 -20.93
C PRO A 49 5.40 -23.50 -20.02
N GLU A 50 6.68 -23.57 -20.39
CA GLU A 50 7.76 -24.17 -19.60
C GLU A 50 8.19 -23.29 -18.41
N LYS A 51 7.84 -22.00 -18.41
CA LYS A 51 8.19 -21.07 -17.33
C LYS A 51 7.28 -21.30 -16.12
N VAL A 52 7.86 -21.83 -15.06
CA VAL A 52 7.21 -21.88 -13.75
C VAL A 52 7.17 -20.47 -13.15
N PHE A 53 5.97 -20.00 -12.80
CA PHE A 53 5.79 -18.76 -12.06
C PHE A 53 6.14 -18.96 -10.58
N GLY A 54 6.68 -17.92 -9.96
CA GLY A 54 7.11 -17.93 -8.57
C GLY A 54 8.63 -17.92 -8.41
N TYR A 55 9.07 -17.83 -7.16
CA TYR A 55 10.47 -17.97 -6.79
C TYR A 55 10.73 -19.44 -6.47
N THR A 56 11.54 -20.11 -7.29
CA THR A 56 12.09 -21.43 -6.97
C THR A 56 13.36 -21.18 -6.17
N PRO A 57 13.35 -21.32 -4.82
CA PRO A 57 14.57 -21.15 -4.05
C PRO A 57 15.63 -22.09 -4.60
N ALA A 58 16.84 -21.57 -4.79
CA ALA A 58 17.97 -22.41 -5.18
C ALA A 58 18.07 -23.54 -4.15
N LYS A 59 18.13 -24.79 -4.62
CA LYS A 59 18.39 -25.92 -3.72
C LYS A 59 19.74 -25.66 -3.07
N ASP A 60 19.78 -25.65 -1.74
CA ASP A 60 21.03 -25.52 -1.01
C ASP A 60 22.00 -26.61 -1.51
N PRO A 61 23.24 -26.27 -1.87
CA PRO A 61 24.21 -27.25 -2.34
C PRO A 61 24.62 -28.22 -1.22
N GLU A 62 24.44 -27.80 0.03
CA GLU A 62 24.64 -28.62 1.23
C GLU A 62 23.29 -29.27 1.61
N GLY A 63 23.24 -30.60 1.70
CA GLY A 63 22.06 -31.31 2.20
C GLY A 63 21.99 -31.28 3.73
N ALA A 64 20.84 -31.64 4.29
CA ALA A 64 20.65 -31.69 5.74
C ALA A 64 21.67 -32.59 6.45
N ARG A 65 22.17 -33.63 5.76
CA ARG A 65 23.22 -34.52 6.28
C ARG A 65 24.54 -33.79 6.49
N GLU A 66 24.96 -33.00 5.51
CA GLU A 66 26.20 -32.21 5.57
C GLU A 66 26.09 -31.13 6.65
N VAL A 67 24.95 -30.42 6.71
CA VAL A 67 24.69 -29.38 7.71
C VAL A 67 24.70 -29.94 9.13
N MET A 68 24.18 -31.15 9.36
CA MET A 68 24.17 -31.77 10.69
C MET A 68 25.53 -32.30 11.14
N MET A 69 26.39 -32.74 10.21
CA MET A 69 27.69 -33.31 10.54
C MET A 69 28.79 -32.25 10.70
N VAL A 70 28.66 -31.12 10.00
CA VAL A 70 29.65 -30.03 10.06
C VAL A 70 29.19 -28.96 11.05
N TRP A 71 29.64 -29.07 12.30
CA TRP A 71 29.57 -27.96 13.25
C TRP A 71 30.55 -26.87 12.79
N LYS A 72 30.12 -25.96 11.91
CA LYS A 72 30.88 -24.74 11.60
C LYS A 72 30.82 -23.84 12.83
N GLY A 73 31.99 -23.57 13.42
CA GLY A 73 32.10 -22.55 14.47
C GLY A 73 31.59 -21.21 13.95
N HIS A 74 30.97 -20.43 14.84
CA HIS A 74 30.55 -19.06 14.50
C HIS A 74 31.79 -18.23 14.15
N ASN A 75 31.98 -17.94 12.86
CA ASN A 75 32.88 -16.87 12.46
C ASN A 75 32.24 -15.58 12.93
N ALA A 76 32.83 -14.96 13.96
CA ALA A 76 32.43 -13.63 14.38
C ALA A 76 32.38 -12.76 13.12
N SER A 77 31.23 -12.11 12.89
CA SER A 77 31.15 -11.11 11.83
C SER A 77 32.35 -10.17 11.99
N PRO A 78 33.01 -9.79 10.88
CA PRO A 78 34.19 -8.93 10.93
C PRO A 78 33.88 -7.78 11.87
N GLY A 79 34.77 -7.57 12.83
CA GLY A 79 34.55 -6.65 13.94
C GLY A 79 34.05 -5.31 13.42
N LYS A 80 33.31 -4.58 14.26
CA LYS A 80 32.76 -3.26 13.89
C LYS A 80 33.84 -2.29 13.36
N ASP A 81 35.10 -2.54 13.66
CA ASP A 81 36.25 -1.78 13.19
C ASP A 81 36.56 -2.00 11.70
N GLU A 82 36.26 -3.18 11.14
CA GLU A 82 36.45 -3.49 9.72
C GLU A 82 35.27 -3.04 8.86
N VAL A 83 34.04 -3.11 9.41
CA VAL A 83 32.84 -2.67 8.71
C VAL A 83 32.75 -1.15 8.74
N LYS A 84 33.32 -0.49 7.72
CA LYS A 84 33.20 0.96 7.52
C LYS A 84 31.72 1.38 7.67
N PRO A 85 31.40 2.35 8.56
CA PRO A 85 30.03 2.74 8.78
C PRO A 85 29.43 3.25 7.46
N SER A 86 28.24 2.75 7.13
CA SER A 86 27.55 3.13 5.91
C SER A 86 27.27 4.64 5.90
N PRO A 87 27.29 5.31 4.74
CA PRO A 87 26.98 6.75 4.64
C PRO A 87 25.61 7.07 5.22
N ASP A 88 25.49 8.17 5.95
CA ASP A 88 24.19 8.62 6.47
C ASP A 88 23.44 9.44 5.41
N PHE A 89 22.66 8.75 4.57
CA PHE A 89 21.91 9.38 3.50
C PHE A 89 20.87 10.40 4.00
N LYS A 90 20.41 10.32 5.25
CA LYS A 90 19.42 11.26 5.77
C LYS A 90 20.05 12.63 6.02
N THR A 91 21.20 12.65 6.69
CA THR A 91 21.94 13.89 6.93
C THR A 91 22.51 14.45 5.64
N LEU A 92 23.02 13.60 4.74
CA LEU A 92 23.47 14.02 3.41
C LEU A 92 22.35 14.66 2.58
N ASN A 93 21.16 14.05 2.52
CA ASN A 93 20.04 14.64 1.79
C ASN A 93 19.58 15.96 2.44
N LYS A 94 19.63 16.07 3.77
CA LYS A 94 19.31 17.32 4.47
C LYS A 94 20.33 18.42 4.14
N MET A 95 21.61 18.09 4.09
CA MET A 95 22.68 19.02 3.70
C MET A 95 22.55 19.43 2.23
N ALA A 96 22.23 18.49 1.33
CA ALA A 96 22.02 18.78 -0.09
C ALA A 96 20.84 19.76 -0.30
N VAL A 97 19.74 19.55 0.43
CA VAL A 97 18.61 20.49 0.41
C VAL A 97 19.01 21.85 0.96
N ALA A 98 19.81 21.88 2.04
CA ALA A 98 20.30 23.14 2.62
C ALA A 98 21.28 23.90 1.70
N SER A 99 22.03 23.19 0.84
CA SER A 99 22.90 23.79 -0.18
C SER A 99 22.17 24.14 -1.48
N GLY A 100 20.84 23.95 -1.54
CA GLY A 100 20.02 24.28 -2.71
C GLY A 100 19.97 23.20 -3.80
N LEU A 101 20.51 22.00 -3.56
CA LEU A 101 20.46 20.88 -4.49
C LEU A 101 19.12 20.15 -4.35
N SER A 102 18.19 20.43 -5.26
CA SER A 102 16.87 19.79 -5.34
C SER A 102 16.79 18.69 -6.41
N THR A 103 17.77 18.63 -7.33
CA THR A 103 17.75 17.69 -8.46
C THR A 103 18.46 16.37 -8.11
N ALA A 104 17.82 15.24 -8.43
CA ALA A 104 18.37 13.90 -8.14
C ALA A 104 19.70 13.61 -8.84
N LYS A 105 19.99 14.28 -9.96
CA LYS A 105 21.23 14.12 -10.74
C LYS A 105 22.46 14.67 -10.03
N ASP A 106 22.29 15.65 -9.14
CA ASP A 106 23.40 16.34 -8.48
C ASP A 106 23.76 15.67 -7.13
N LEU A 107 22.83 14.88 -6.56
CA LEU A 107 23.03 14.17 -5.30
C LEU A 107 24.24 13.21 -5.31
N PRO A 108 24.52 12.44 -6.38
CA PRO A 108 25.70 11.56 -6.39
C PRO A 108 27.02 12.32 -6.32
N ALA A 109 27.12 13.51 -6.93
CA ALA A 109 28.31 14.35 -6.84
C ALA A 109 28.46 14.91 -5.42
N PHE A 110 27.38 15.45 -4.85
CA PHE A 110 27.35 15.97 -3.48
C PHE A 110 27.71 14.90 -2.43
N ARG A 111 27.22 13.67 -2.59
CA ARG A 111 27.54 12.54 -1.68
C ARG A 111 29.00 12.11 -1.76
N LYS A 112 29.67 12.30 -2.90
CA LYS A 112 31.10 12.03 -3.05
C LYS A 112 31.95 13.10 -2.37
N GLU A 113 31.54 14.36 -2.48
CA GLU A 113 32.21 15.49 -1.81
C GLU A 113 32.06 15.40 -0.28
N HIS A 114 30.91 14.95 0.22
CA HIS A 114 30.61 14.77 1.65
C HIS A 114 30.67 13.30 2.12
N ALA A 115 31.69 12.55 1.69
CA ALA A 115 31.85 11.13 2.06
C ALA A 115 32.21 10.91 3.55
N ASP A 116 32.48 11.98 4.30
CA ASP A 116 32.75 12.02 5.72
C ASP A 116 31.48 11.82 6.58
N VAL A 117 30.30 12.12 6.03
CA VAL A 117 29.02 11.99 6.73
C VAL A 117 28.56 10.52 6.79
N LYS A 118 28.94 9.83 7.87
CA LYS A 118 28.64 8.41 8.08
C LYS A 118 27.63 8.20 9.22
N LEU A 119 26.93 7.07 9.17
CA LEU A 119 26.06 6.65 10.26
C LEU A 119 26.88 6.42 11.52
N LYS A 120 26.63 7.24 12.54
CA LYS A 120 27.20 7.04 13.86
C LYS A 120 26.72 5.68 14.38
N THR A 121 27.67 4.77 14.61
CA THR A 121 27.34 3.48 15.21
C THR A 121 26.80 3.71 16.62
N ALA A 122 25.98 2.80 17.15
CA ALA A 122 25.34 2.96 18.46
C ALA A 122 26.34 3.28 19.60
N HIS A 123 27.62 2.90 19.44
CA HIS A 123 28.67 3.20 20.40
C HIS A 123 29.06 4.70 20.40
N GLU A 124 29.18 5.32 19.23
CA GLU A 124 29.52 6.74 19.09
C GLU A 124 28.38 7.65 19.57
N VAL A 125 27.13 7.25 19.31
CA VAL A 125 25.96 7.99 19.80
C VAL A 125 25.90 7.97 21.33
N ASN A 126 26.29 6.84 21.95
CA ASN A 126 26.34 6.68 23.39
C ASN A 126 27.49 7.44 24.06
N ALA A 127 28.60 7.66 23.35
CA ALA A 127 29.77 8.39 23.85
C ALA A 127 29.65 9.92 23.68
N ALA A 128 29.04 10.39 22.60
CA ALA A 128 29.05 11.83 22.25
C ALA A 128 27.91 12.66 22.88
N SER A 129 26.92 12.04 23.54
CA SER A 129 25.84 12.80 24.20
C SER A 129 25.28 12.04 25.40
N PRO A 130 25.79 12.28 26.63
CA PRO A 130 25.17 11.76 27.84
C PRO A 130 23.75 12.31 28.07
N THR A 131 23.34 13.37 27.35
CA THR A 131 22.11 14.12 27.58
C THR A 131 20.95 13.79 26.63
N ARG A 132 21.15 13.04 25.53
CA ARG A 132 20.07 12.70 24.57
C ARG A 132 19.41 11.34 24.75
N ARG A 133 19.75 10.57 25.79
CA ARG A 133 19.07 9.30 26.11
C ARG A 133 17.69 9.47 26.77
N SER A 134 17.10 10.67 26.76
CA SER A 134 15.89 10.99 27.52
C SER A 134 14.57 10.47 26.94
N ASN A 135 14.57 9.79 25.79
CA ASN A 135 13.33 9.21 25.22
C ASN A 135 13.22 7.68 25.37
N LEU A 136 14.22 7.03 25.98
CA LEU A 136 14.00 5.73 26.62
C LEU A 136 13.88 5.98 28.13
N PRO A 137 12.95 5.31 28.83
CA PRO A 137 12.85 5.43 30.29
C PRO A 137 14.19 5.02 30.91
N THR A 138 14.99 6.02 31.28
CA THR A 138 16.21 5.83 32.03
C THR A 138 15.79 5.42 33.43
N ILE A 139 16.07 4.16 33.78
CA ILE A 139 15.85 3.64 35.13
C ILE A 139 16.58 4.59 36.09
N PRO A 140 15.90 5.20 37.08
CA PRO A 140 16.56 6.10 38.02
C PRO A 140 17.69 5.35 38.74
N PRO A 141 18.84 6.00 38.97
CA PRO A 141 20.02 5.36 39.58
C PRO A 141 19.77 4.84 41.01
N SER A 142 18.61 5.12 41.63
CA SER A 142 18.19 4.51 42.90
C SER A 142 17.66 3.07 42.79
N LYS A 143 17.66 2.45 41.59
CA LYS A 143 17.26 1.05 41.37
C LYS A 143 18.36 0.15 40.78
N GLN A 144 19.63 0.55 40.89
CA GLN A 144 20.78 -0.24 40.42
C GLN A 144 21.06 -1.52 41.24
N GLY A 145 20.25 -1.82 42.27
CA GLY A 145 20.29 -3.07 43.04
C GLY A 145 19.26 -4.14 42.63
N ASN A 146 18.37 -3.87 41.67
CA ASN A 146 17.36 -4.85 41.26
C ASN A 146 17.87 -5.70 40.11
N MET A 147 18.59 -6.73 40.53
CA MET A 147 19.05 -7.91 39.82
C MET A 147 18.08 -8.41 38.74
N PHE A 148 18.67 -8.92 37.66
CA PHE A 148 18.01 -9.85 36.74
C PHE A 148 17.27 -10.94 37.52
N GLY A 149 15.98 -11.14 37.20
CA GLY A 149 15.08 -12.08 37.84
C GLY A 149 14.08 -11.38 38.78
N MET A 150 12.92 -10.97 38.25
CA MET A 150 11.79 -10.63 39.13
C MET A 150 11.43 -11.89 39.94
N PRO A 151 11.37 -11.83 41.28
CA PRO A 151 10.84 -12.96 42.06
C PRO A 151 9.39 -13.20 41.64
N SER A 152 9.03 -14.46 41.37
CA SER A 152 7.68 -14.87 40.91
C SER A 152 6.54 -14.31 41.78
N GLY A 153 6.82 -14.01 43.04
CA GLY A 153 5.87 -13.42 43.98
C GLY A 153 5.55 -11.93 43.79
N TYR A 154 6.31 -11.16 42.99
CA TYR A 154 6.04 -9.73 42.80
C TYR A 154 5.64 -9.42 41.36
N ARG A 155 4.33 -9.27 41.13
CA ARG A 155 3.77 -8.87 39.83
C ARG A 155 3.37 -7.39 39.89
N THR A 156 3.78 -6.62 38.90
CA THR A 156 3.30 -5.24 38.76
C THR A 156 1.82 -5.23 38.43
N ALA A 157 1.10 -4.16 38.80
CA ALA A 157 -0.32 -4.01 38.47
C ALA A 157 -0.60 -4.15 36.97
N GLU A 158 0.36 -3.75 36.11
CA GLU A 158 0.26 -3.93 34.66
C GLU A 158 0.34 -5.40 34.23
N VAL A 159 1.21 -6.19 34.85
CA VAL A 159 1.31 -7.64 34.61
C VAL A 159 0.05 -8.35 35.11
N VAL A 160 -0.47 -7.98 36.28
CA VAL A 160 -1.74 -8.53 36.79
C VAL A 160 -2.92 -8.16 35.86
N ARG A 161 -2.93 -6.94 35.31
CA ARG A 161 -3.98 -6.52 34.35
C ARG A 161 -3.91 -7.28 33.03
N SER A 162 -2.72 -7.62 32.57
CA SER A 162 -2.52 -8.26 31.26
C SER A 162 -2.58 -9.79 31.31
N PHE A 163 -2.13 -10.41 32.40
CA PHE A 163 -2.01 -11.87 32.52
C PHE A 163 -2.88 -12.47 33.64
N GLY A 164 -3.64 -11.64 34.36
CA GLY A 164 -4.48 -12.08 35.47
C GLY A 164 -3.76 -12.12 36.83
N PRO A 165 -4.53 -12.29 37.92
CA PRO A 165 -4.02 -12.28 39.29
C PRO A 165 -3.14 -13.48 39.62
N GLU A 166 -3.35 -14.63 38.98
CA GLU A 166 -2.59 -15.85 39.23
C GLU A 166 -1.56 -16.12 38.12
N GLU A 167 -0.37 -16.56 38.53
CA GLU A 167 0.61 -17.10 37.61
C GLU A 167 0.11 -18.46 37.10
N PRO A 168 -0.06 -18.66 35.78
CA PRO A 168 -0.47 -19.95 35.26
C PRO A 168 0.53 -21.01 35.76
N PRO A 169 0.09 -21.98 36.59
CA PRO A 169 0.99 -22.97 37.15
C PRO A 169 1.76 -23.65 36.03
N VAL A 170 3.10 -23.64 36.12
CA VAL A 170 3.98 -24.31 35.13
C VAL A 170 3.55 -25.77 34.91
N LYS A 171 2.98 -26.40 35.95
CA LYS A 171 2.35 -27.72 35.89
C LYS A 171 1.34 -27.84 34.73
N TYR A 172 0.47 -26.86 34.52
CA TYR A 172 -0.53 -26.89 33.44
C TYR A 172 0.09 -26.67 32.06
N LEU A 173 1.21 -25.95 31.97
CA LEU A 173 1.98 -25.82 30.73
C LEU A 173 2.60 -27.17 30.34
N VAL A 174 3.20 -27.87 31.31
CA VAL A 174 3.85 -29.18 31.11
C VAL A 174 2.82 -30.27 30.84
N GLN A 175 1.66 -30.23 31.49
CA GLN A 175 0.58 -31.21 31.31
C GLN A 175 -0.30 -30.94 30.08
N GLY A 176 -0.01 -29.89 29.29
CA GLY A 176 -0.79 -29.57 28.09
C GLY A 176 -2.22 -29.09 28.36
N ALA A 177 -2.57 -28.71 29.59
CA ALA A 177 -3.93 -28.32 29.96
C ALA A 177 -4.45 -27.08 29.18
N TYR A 178 -3.55 -26.27 28.62
CA TYR A 178 -3.90 -25.13 27.76
C TYR A 178 -4.18 -25.49 26.29
N GLN A 179 -3.88 -26.73 25.87
CA GLN A 179 -4.20 -27.17 24.51
C GLN A 179 -5.72 -27.23 24.31
N ASP A 180 -6.45 -27.71 25.32
CA ASP A 180 -7.91 -27.81 25.30
C ASP A 180 -8.60 -26.45 25.47
N GLU A 181 -7.98 -25.51 26.20
CA GLU A 181 -8.50 -24.13 26.36
C GLU A 181 -8.68 -23.43 25.02
N TRP A 182 -7.72 -23.61 24.09
CA TRP A 182 -7.82 -23.02 22.75
C TRP A 182 -8.92 -23.64 21.92
N VAL A 183 -9.05 -24.97 21.97
CA VAL A 183 -10.12 -25.71 21.27
C VAL A 183 -11.49 -25.30 21.83
N ARG A 184 -11.62 -25.23 23.16
CA ARG A 184 -12.84 -24.79 23.85
C ARG A 184 -13.20 -23.35 23.50
N LYS A 185 -12.24 -22.42 23.50
CA LYS A 185 -12.48 -21.03 23.07
C LYS A 185 -12.88 -20.92 21.61
N ASN A 186 -12.30 -21.73 20.73
CA ASN A 186 -12.71 -21.74 19.32
C ASN A 186 -14.11 -22.33 19.14
N LEU A 187 -14.44 -23.43 19.84
CA LEU A 187 -15.79 -23.99 19.84
C LEU A 187 -16.81 -23.01 20.43
N GLU A 188 -16.48 -22.32 21.51
CA GLU A 188 -17.31 -21.26 22.09
C GLU A 188 -17.43 -20.07 21.13
N ALA A 189 -16.37 -19.68 20.40
CA ALA A 189 -16.42 -18.61 19.39
C ALA A 189 -17.23 -19.00 18.14
N GLU A 190 -17.18 -20.26 17.73
CA GLU A 190 -18.03 -20.83 16.68
C GLU A 190 -19.50 -20.89 17.14
N ALA A 191 -19.76 -21.38 18.36
CA ALA A 191 -21.09 -21.47 18.95
C ALA A 191 -21.71 -20.09 19.27
N ALA A 192 -20.89 -19.11 19.66
CA ALA A 192 -21.30 -17.72 19.87
C ALA A 192 -21.53 -16.95 18.55
N GLY A 193 -21.34 -17.60 17.40
CA GLY A 193 -21.75 -17.06 16.11
C GLY A 193 -20.72 -16.13 15.47
N SER A 194 -19.45 -16.55 15.38
CA SER A 194 -18.43 -15.96 14.50
C SER A 194 -18.82 -15.93 13.00
N GLY A 195 -20.02 -16.38 12.63
CA GLY A 195 -20.66 -16.05 11.35
C GLY A 195 -21.08 -14.58 11.20
N ARG A 196 -20.99 -13.74 12.24
CA ARG A 196 -21.12 -12.29 12.07
C ARG A 196 -19.79 -11.74 11.56
N GLY A 197 -19.73 -11.53 10.25
CA GLY A 197 -18.59 -10.97 9.54
C GLY A 197 -17.93 -9.86 10.34
N ARG A 198 -16.61 -9.98 10.54
CA ARG A 198 -15.80 -8.92 11.15
C ARG A 198 -16.25 -7.60 10.52
N PRO A 199 -16.61 -6.57 11.32
CA PRO A 199 -17.06 -5.31 10.75
C PRO A 199 -15.97 -4.85 9.80
N TYR A 200 -16.32 -4.68 8.54
CA TYR A 200 -15.40 -4.17 7.53
C TYR A 200 -14.83 -2.86 8.06
N ILE A 201 -13.53 -2.84 8.36
CA ILE A 201 -12.83 -1.61 8.73
C ILE A 201 -12.49 -0.93 7.40
N PRO A 202 -13.17 0.16 7.01
CA PRO A 202 -12.84 0.84 5.77
C PRO A 202 -11.38 1.33 5.85
N PRO A 203 -10.60 1.18 4.76
CA PRO A 203 -9.22 1.65 4.74
C PRO A 203 -9.18 3.16 5.01
N ALA A 204 -8.31 3.59 5.92
CA ALA A 204 -8.10 4.99 6.19
C ALA A 204 -7.61 5.69 4.90
N PRO A 205 -8.21 6.82 4.48
CA PRO A 205 -7.83 7.48 3.25
C PRO A 205 -6.40 8.00 3.36
N THR A 206 -5.58 7.69 2.34
CA THR A 206 -4.24 8.24 2.23
C THR A 206 -4.30 9.75 1.95
N LYS A 207 -3.22 10.49 2.26
CA LYS A 207 -3.13 11.93 1.95
C LYS A 207 -3.42 12.24 0.48
N ALA A 208 -3.07 11.31 -0.42
CA ALA A 208 -3.38 11.42 -1.84
C ALA A 208 -4.89 11.34 -2.13
N VAL A 209 -5.60 10.38 -1.52
CA VAL A 209 -7.08 10.25 -1.65
C VAL A 209 -7.79 11.48 -1.12
N LEU A 210 -7.35 12.03 0.02
CA LEU A 210 -7.86 13.29 0.57
C LEU A 210 -7.65 14.46 -0.39
N GLY A 211 -6.47 14.56 -1.02
CA GLY A 211 -6.18 15.59 -2.02
C GLY A 211 -7.10 15.50 -3.25
N HIS A 212 -7.34 14.29 -3.75
CA HIS A 212 -8.26 14.07 -4.86
C HIS A 212 -9.72 14.35 -4.49
N SER A 213 -10.17 13.98 -3.28
CA SER A 213 -11.53 14.30 -2.82
C SER A 213 -11.73 15.80 -2.65
N TYR A 214 -10.73 16.54 -2.18
CA TYR A 214 -10.78 18.01 -2.11
C TYR A 214 -10.82 18.67 -3.49
N GLY A 215 -10.06 18.14 -4.45
CA GLY A 215 -10.13 18.60 -5.84
C GLY A 215 -11.52 18.35 -6.44
N ALA A 216 -12.05 17.14 -6.28
CA ALA A 216 -13.36 16.76 -6.80
C ALA A 216 -14.51 17.54 -6.15
N SER A 217 -14.46 17.77 -4.83
CA SER A 217 -15.49 18.54 -4.13
C SER A 217 -15.52 20.01 -4.56
N ARG A 218 -14.39 20.59 -4.98
CA ARG A 218 -14.37 21.92 -5.60
C ARG A 218 -15.08 21.97 -6.96
N TYR A 219 -15.03 20.90 -7.75
CA TYR A 219 -15.74 20.83 -9.03
C TYR A 219 -17.25 20.57 -8.86
N LEU A 220 -17.66 19.93 -7.76
CA LEU A 220 -19.05 19.61 -7.46
C LEU A 220 -19.79 20.73 -6.71
N GLN A 221 -19.07 21.72 -6.15
CA GLN A 221 -19.74 22.86 -5.56
C GLN A 221 -20.44 23.67 -6.66
N PRO A 222 -21.73 24.02 -6.48
CA PRO A 222 -22.42 24.90 -7.40
C PRO A 222 -21.61 26.21 -7.50
N PRO A 223 -21.53 26.81 -8.70
CA PRO A 223 -20.76 28.03 -8.89
C PRO A 223 -21.27 29.05 -7.87
N ASN A 224 -20.40 29.43 -6.93
CA ASN A 224 -20.75 30.43 -5.94
C ASN A 224 -20.94 31.75 -6.71
N ASN A 225 -22.20 32.19 -6.84
CA ASN A 225 -22.57 33.42 -7.54
C ASN A 225 -22.18 34.69 -6.76
N GLU A 226 -21.47 34.53 -5.65
CA GLU A 226 -20.86 35.65 -4.94
C GLU A 226 -19.80 36.30 -5.84
N GLU A 227 -20.02 37.58 -6.14
CA GLU A 227 -19.02 38.39 -6.82
C GLU A 227 -17.67 38.21 -6.12
N PRO A 228 -16.61 37.83 -6.84
CA PRO A 228 -15.31 37.62 -6.24
C PRO A 228 -14.91 38.89 -5.52
N TRP A 229 -14.53 38.76 -4.24
CA TRP A 229 -14.17 39.91 -3.43
C TRP A 229 -13.14 40.76 -4.18
N LYS A 230 -13.56 41.99 -4.50
CA LYS A 230 -12.75 42.94 -5.23
C LYS A 230 -12.45 44.09 -4.30
N MET A 231 -11.16 44.31 -4.04
CA MET A 231 -10.70 45.46 -3.28
C MET A 231 -11.26 46.75 -3.90
N SER A 232 -11.66 47.72 -3.08
CA SER A 232 -12.29 48.98 -3.54
C SER A 232 -11.52 49.66 -4.68
N LYS A 233 -10.18 49.63 -4.62
CA LYS A 233 -9.26 50.19 -5.62
C LYS A 233 -9.35 49.53 -7.01
N PHE A 234 -9.94 48.34 -7.13
CA PHE A 234 -9.97 47.56 -8.37
C PHE A 234 -11.37 47.35 -8.95
N LYS A 235 -12.40 47.99 -8.40
CA LYS A 235 -13.78 47.88 -8.95
C LYS A 235 -13.84 48.28 -10.42
N THR A 236 -13.14 49.36 -10.78
CA THR A 236 -13.12 49.93 -12.14
C THR A 236 -12.30 49.12 -13.16
N VAL A 237 -11.34 48.30 -12.73
CA VAL A 237 -10.46 47.57 -13.66
C VAL A 237 -11.08 46.23 -14.00
N GLY A 238 -11.51 46.04 -15.25
CA GLY A 238 -12.04 44.77 -15.75
C GLY A 238 -10.99 43.65 -15.71
N PRO A 239 -11.40 42.37 -15.50
CA PRO A 239 -10.45 41.26 -15.52
C PRO A 239 -9.85 41.12 -16.92
N LYS A 240 -8.52 41.18 -17.01
CA LYS A 240 -7.77 40.96 -18.27
C LYS A 240 -7.71 39.49 -18.70
N VAL A 241 -8.10 38.59 -17.79
CA VAL A 241 -8.10 37.14 -17.98
C VAL A 241 -9.50 36.64 -17.62
N THR A 242 -10.33 36.43 -18.63
CA THR A 242 -11.70 35.92 -18.48
C THR A 242 -11.75 34.41 -18.26
N GLN A 243 -10.62 33.71 -18.41
CA GLN A 243 -10.53 32.26 -18.25
C GLN A 243 -9.32 31.91 -17.39
N TYR A 244 -9.58 31.50 -16.13
CA TYR A 244 -8.59 30.77 -15.36
C TYR A 244 -8.38 29.42 -16.05
N SER A 245 -7.25 29.24 -16.71
CA SER A 245 -6.75 27.96 -17.22
C SER A 245 -6.28 27.08 -16.06
N GLY A 246 -7.23 26.67 -15.22
CA GLY A 246 -7.02 25.81 -14.06
C GLY A 246 -7.94 24.60 -14.10
N GLY A 247 -7.77 23.72 -15.08
CA GLY A 247 -8.54 22.48 -15.15
C GLY A 247 -8.67 21.92 -16.56
N SER A 248 -7.77 20.99 -16.90
CA SER A 248 -7.92 19.93 -17.92
C SER A 248 -8.88 20.23 -19.08
N VAL A 249 -8.33 20.72 -20.19
CA VAL A 249 -8.99 20.73 -21.50
C VAL A 249 -9.27 19.29 -21.93
N ARG A 250 -10.49 18.80 -21.71
CA ARG A 250 -11.07 17.73 -22.52
C ARG A 250 -12.16 18.39 -23.35
N ALA A 251 -11.79 18.75 -24.57
CA ALA A 251 -12.66 19.36 -25.56
C ALA A 251 -13.92 18.51 -25.77
N SER A 252 -15.04 18.95 -25.21
CA SER A 252 -16.37 18.52 -25.66
C SER A 252 -16.62 19.19 -27.00
N ARG A 253 -16.64 18.39 -28.07
CA ARG A 253 -17.16 18.81 -29.37
C ARG A 253 -18.61 19.26 -29.18
N THR A 254 -18.81 20.57 -29.23
CA THR A 254 -20.11 21.19 -29.45
C THR A 254 -20.59 20.81 -30.85
N ALA A 255 -21.79 20.23 -30.91
CA ALA A 255 -22.53 20.02 -32.15
C ALA A 255 -22.93 21.40 -32.75
N PRO A 256 -22.82 21.59 -34.07
CA PRO A 256 -23.39 22.77 -34.71
C PRO A 256 -24.91 22.60 -34.83
N ALA A 257 -25.63 23.60 -34.35
CA ALA A 257 -27.03 23.84 -34.66
C ALA A 257 -27.06 24.76 -35.88
N ASP A 258 -27.25 24.17 -37.06
CA ASP A 258 -27.72 24.83 -38.28
C ASP A 258 -29.03 24.07 -38.62
N GLY A 259 -30.21 24.66 -38.74
CA GLY A 259 -30.50 25.93 -39.39
C GLY A 259 -31.32 25.60 -40.63
N ASP A 260 -32.64 25.54 -40.43
CA ASP A 260 -33.77 25.75 -41.35
C ASP A 260 -33.78 25.15 -42.77
N GLU A 261 -35.02 24.90 -43.22
CA GLU A 261 -35.46 24.92 -44.63
C GLU A 261 -35.39 23.60 -45.43
N TYR A 262 -36.39 22.73 -45.26
CA TYR A 262 -36.89 21.89 -46.37
C TYR A 262 -38.42 21.80 -46.35
N ALA A 263 -39.02 22.45 -47.34
CA ALA A 263 -40.41 22.34 -47.74
C ALA A 263 -40.68 21.01 -48.47
N ALA A 264 -41.76 20.33 -48.11
CA ALA A 264 -42.43 19.31 -48.92
C ALA A 264 -43.89 19.24 -48.44
N ALA A 265 -44.80 20.01 -49.04
CA ALA A 265 -45.60 19.62 -50.22
C ALA A 265 -46.55 18.43 -49.92
N GLU A 266 -47.70 18.81 -49.35
CA GLU A 266 -49.06 18.31 -49.59
C GLU A 266 -49.24 17.06 -50.49
N ALA A 267 -49.85 16.03 -49.92
CA ALA A 267 -50.52 14.96 -50.66
C ALA A 267 -52.05 15.17 -50.56
N PRO A 268 -52.80 15.15 -51.68
CA PRO A 268 -54.25 15.17 -51.65
C PRO A 268 -54.83 13.76 -51.48
N ALA A 269 -56.03 13.73 -50.91
CA ALA A 269 -56.86 12.56 -50.66
C ALA A 269 -57.46 11.97 -51.95
N GLU A 270 -57.50 10.64 -52.00
CA GLU A 270 -58.56 9.83 -52.60
C GLU A 270 -58.93 8.70 -51.61
#